data_AF-A0A7K1RMC1-F1
#
_entry.id   AF-A0A7K1RMC1-F1
#
_cell.length_a   1.000
_cell.length_b   1.000
_cell.length_c   1.000
_cell.angle_alpha   90.00
_cell.angle_beta   90.00
_cell.angle_gamma   90.00
#
_symmetry.space_group_name_H-M   'P 1'
#
loop_
_entity.id
_entity.type
_entity.pdbx_description
1 polymer ?
#
loop_
_entity_poly.entity_id
_entity_poly.type
_entity_poly.pdbx_seq_one_letter_code
_entity_poly.pdbx_strand_id
1 'polypeptide(L)'
;MPLITAVQISRASSLRPGRPLRRALLDIHKSLGMTAFMLIAIRLPLRLSLGEPAYRQPLDKFNHYAARGAHILLYALMILMPLAGYTTSAAGGHDLPWFGLFQWSNFLPLDKSLEKTAADIHQYGAYFLYVVVSVHILAALWHHFFHRDEVMGSITL
;
A
#
# COMPACT_ATOMS: atom_id res chain seq x y z
N MET A 1 13.01 -6.56 -13.78
CA MET A 1 13.15 -7.42 -12.58
C MET A 1 12.47 -6.93 -11.28
N PRO A 2 11.47 -6.02 -11.26
CA PRO A 2 10.70 -5.74 -10.02
C PRO A 2 9.27 -6.28 -10.00
N LEU A 3 8.71 -6.73 -11.14
CA LEU A 3 7.33 -7.26 -11.19
C LEU A 3 7.20 -8.69 -10.61
N ILE A 4 8.31 -9.40 -10.45
CA ILE A 4 8.31 -10.79 -9.96
C ILE A 4 8.12 -10.82 -8.44
N THR A 5 8.50 -9.80 -7.68
CA THR A 5 8.41 -9.83 -6.20
C THR A 5 6.99 -9.65 -5.66
N ALA A 6 6.12 -8.89 -6.33
CA ALA A 6 4.72 -8.72 -5.91
C ALA A 6 3.90 -10.02 -6.05
N VAL A 7 4.17 -10.80 -7.10
CA VAL A 7 3.54 -12.12 -7.33
C VAL A 7 4.02 -13.17 -6.30
N GLN A 8 5.21 -13.00 -5.72
CA GLN A 8 5.79 -13.96 -4.78
C GLN A 8 5.13 -13.92 -3.39
N ILE A 9 4.55 -12.80 -2.97
CA ILE A 9 3.83 -12.70 -1.69
C ILE A 9 2.46 -13.40 -1.79
N SER A 10 1.78 -13.27 -2.93
CA SER A 10 0.58 -14.07 -3.25
C SER A 10 0.91 -15.57 -3.38
N ARG A 11 2.13 -15.94 -3.78
CA ARG A 11 2.60 -17.34 -3.74
C ARG A 11 3.07 -17.79 -2.36
N ALA A 12 3.49 -16.90 -1.46
CA ALA A 12 3.88 -17.28 -0.10
C ALA A 12 2.68 -17.81 0.71
N SER A 13 1.48 -17.26 0.50
CA SER A 13 0.27 -17.81 1.10
C SER A 13 -0.10 -19.20 0.55
N SER A 14 0.26 -19.51 -0.71
CA SER A 14 0.05 -20.84 -1.31
C SER A 14 1.15 -21.86 -1.00
N LEU A 15 2.28 -21.44 -0.43
CA LEU A 15 3.26 -22.36 0.16
C LEU A 15 2.67 -23.02 1.41
N ARG A 16 2.96 -24.32 1.59
CA ARG A 16 2.50 -25.07 2.77
C ARG A 16 2.98 -24.37 4.07
N PRO A 17 2.12 -24.25 5.09
CA PRO A 17 2.51 -23.78 6.41
C PRO A 17 3.74 -24.55 6.94
N GLY A 18 4.63 -23.86 7.66
CA GLY A 18 5.84 -24.46 8.26
C GLY A 18 7.11 -24.45 7.40
N ARG A 19 7.04 -24.04 6.12
CA ARG A 19 8.26 -23.86 5.30
C ARG A 19 9.04 -22.61 5.74
N PRO A 20 10.38 -22.70 5.96
CA PRO A 20 11.19 -21.54 6.35
C PRO A 20 11.08 -20.36 5.38
N LEU A 21 11.04 -20.64 4.08
CA LEU A 21 10.88 -19.63 3.04
C LEU A 21 9.56 -18.85 3.18
N ARG A 22 8.45 -19.54 3.49
CA ARG A 22 7.15 -18.89 3.68
C ARG A 22 7.20 -17.93 4.87
N ARG A 23 7.81 -18.34 5.98
CA ARG A 23 7.95 -17.49 7.17
C ARG A 23 8.79 -16.25 6.84
N ALA A 24 9.97 -16.44 6.21
CA ALA A 24 10.83 -15.32 5.81
C ALA A 24 10.11 -14.32 4.89
N LEU A 25 9.34 -14.80 3.90
CA LEU A 25 8.57 -13.93 3.00
C LEU A 25 7.47 -13.17 3.75
N LEU A 26 6.78 -13.80 4.70
CA LEU A 26 5.76 -13.14 5.50
C LEU A 26 6.36 -12.11 6.45
N ASP A 27 7.50 -12.40 7.08
CA ASP A 27 8.17 -11.48 7.98
C ASP A 27 8.65 -10.23 7.23
N ILE A 28 9.23 -10.41 6.03
CA ILE A 28 9.60 -9.30 5.14
C ILE A 28 8.36 -8.52 4.70
N HIS A 29 7.28 -9.21 4.32
CA HIS A 29 6.04 -8.54 3.91
C HIS A 29 5.45 -7.68 5.03
N LYS A 30 5.37 -8.22 6.26
CA LYS A 30 4.93 -7.48 7.45
C LYS A 30 5.85 -6.28 7.72
N SER A 31 7.16 -6.47 7.64
CA SER A 31 8.15 -5.40 7.84
C SER A 31 7.95 -4.26 6.84
N LEU A 32 7.81 -4.59 5.55
CA LEU A 32 7.57 -3.62 4.49
C LEU A 32 6.23 -2.90 4.66
N GLY A 33 5.18 -3.62 5.06
CA GLY A 33 3.86 -3.05 5.36
C GLY A 33 3.92 -2.03 6.49
N MET A 34 4.60 -2.36 7.60
CA MET A 34 4.79 -1.44 8.72
C MET A 34 5.64 -0.24 8.34
N THR A 35 6.70 -0.42 7.54
CA THR A 35 7.49 0.71 7.01
C THR A 35 6.63 1.62 6.14
N ALA A 36 5.83 1.07 5.23
CA ALA A 36 4.93 1.85 4.39
C ALA A 36 3.90 2.63 5.24
N PHE A 37 3.40 2.01 6.32
CA PHE A 37 2.49 2.67 7.25
C PHE A 37 3.14 3.86 7.98
N MET A 38 4.38 3.72 8.45
CA MET A 38 5.12 4.84 9.05
C MET A 38 5.39 5.95 8.03
N LEU A 39 5.78 5.58 6.81
CA LEU A 39 6.03 6.56 5.76
C LEU A 39 4.76 7.32 5.37
N ILE A 40 3.60 6.66 5.29
CA ILE A 40 2.34 7.37 4.98
C ILE A 40 1.89 8.25 6.15
N ALA A 41 2.14 7.84 7.39
CA ALA A 41 1.86 8.65 8.58
C ALA A 41 2.71 9.93 8.63
N ILE A 42 3.91 9.93 8.05
CA ILE A 42 4.76 11.12 7.88
C ILE A 42 4.34 11.92 6.64
N ARG A 43 4.11 11.22 5.52
CA ARG A 43 3.80 11.83 4.21
C ARG A 43 2.50 12.62 4.23
N LEU A 44 1.46 12.11 4.89
CA LEU A 44 0.14 12.73 4.88
C LEU A 44 0.15 14.12 5.55
N PRO A 45 0.67 14.30 6.79
CA PRO A 45 0.85 15.63 7.38
C PRO A 45 1.70 16.55 6.51
N LEU A 46 2.84 16.08 5.99
CA LEU A 46 3.70 16.89 5.13
C LEU A 46 2.97 17.37 3.88
N ARG A 47 2.18 16.50 3.24
CA ARG A 47 1.36 16.85 2.08
C ARG A 47 0.29 17.89 2.42
N LEU A 48 -0.33 17.78 3.59
CA LEU A 48 -1.34 18.73 4.05
C LEU A 48 -0.71 20.09 4.41
N SER A 49 0.52 20.11 4.95
CA SER A 49 1.23 21.32 5.35
C SER A 49 1.88 22.05 4.16
N LEU A 50 2.50 21.31 3.23
CA LEU A 50 3.22 21.87 2.09
C LEU A 50 2.35 22.05 0.84
N GLY A 51 1.18 21.42 0.81
CA GLY A 51 0.28 21.45 -0.34
C GLY A 51 0.73 20.56 -1.51
N GLU A 52 -0.01 20.65 -2.60
CA GLU A 52 0.32 19.98 -3.86
C GLU A 52 1.10 20.92 -4.79
N PRO A 53 2.23 20.48 -5.39
CA PRO A 53 2.87 21.24 -6.45
C PRO A 53 1.86 21.60 -7.52
N ALA A 54 1.82 22.87 -7.91
CA ALA A 54 0.90 23.34 -8.94
C ALA A 54 1.22 22.66 -10.28
N TYR A 55 0.19 22.24 -11.00
CA TYR A 55 0.34 21.80 -12.39
C TYR A 55 0.86 22.96 -13.24
N ARG A 56 1.94 22.76 -14.01
CA ARG A 56 2.53 23.81 -14.87
C ARG A 56 1.57 24.27 -15.98
N GLN A 57 0.65 23.40 -16.39
CA GLN A 57 -0.45 23.69 -17.30
C GLN A 57 -1.77 23.40 -16.58
N PRO A 58 -2.81 24.24 -16.74
CA PRO A 58 -4.12 23.95 -16.16
C PRO A 58 -4.67 22.64 -16.75
N LEU A 59 -4.91 21.65 -15.88
CA LEU A 59 -5.66 20.46 -16.28
C LEU A 59 -7.10 20.85 -16.61
N ASP A 60 -7.68 20.22 -17.63
CA ASP A 60 -9.13 20.27 -17.81
C ASP A 60 -9.83 19.74 -16.54
N LYS A 61 -11.03 20.28 -16.26
CA LYS A 61 -11.78 20.01 -15.03
C LYS A 61 -11.95 18.51 -14.79
N PHE A 62 -12.21 17.73 -15.84
CA PHE A 62 -12.34 16.28 -15.73
C PHE A 62 -11.06 15.62 -15.22
N ASN A 63 -9.91 15.92 -15.84
CA ASN A 63 -8.61 15.38 -15.44
C ASN A 63 -8.22 15.82 -14.02
N HIS A 64 -8.56 17.04 -13.64
CA HIS A 64 -8.32 17.54 -12.28
C HIS A 64 -9.10 16.74 -11.22
N TYR A 65 -10.41 16.53 -11.42
CA TYR A 65 -11.22 15.74 -10.49
C TYR A 65 -10.81 14.27 -10.47
N ALA A 66 -10.49 13.68 -11.63
CA ALA A 66 -10.03 12.30 -11.73
C ALA A 66 -8.70 12.09 -10.99
N ALA A 67 -7.71 12.98 -11.18
CA ALA A 67 -6.43 12.93 -10.47
C ALA A 67 -6.60 13.05 -8.96
N ARG A 68 -7.43 14.01 -8.51
CA ARG A 68 -7.74 14.18 -7.08
C ARG A 68 -8.42 12.95 -6.49
N GLY A 69 -9.39 12.37 -7.19
CA GLY A 69 -10.08 11.14 -6.78
C GLY A 69 -9.13 9.95 -6.66
N ALA A 70 -8.25 9.76 -7.66
CA ALA A 70 -7.24 8.71 -7.64
C ALA A 70 -6.27 8.87 -6.46
N HIS A 71 -5.80 10.09 -6.18
CA HIS A 71 -4.93 10.35 -5.03
C HIS A 71 -5.62 10.05 -3.71
N ILE A 72 -6.86 10.54 -3.49
CA ILE A 72 -7.62 10.25 -2.27
C ILE A 72 -7.79 8.75 -2.09
N LEU A 73 -8.15 8.04 -3.15
CA LEU A 73 -8.34 6.59 -3.12
C LEU A 73 -7.03 5.85 -2.77
N LEU A 74 -5.92 6.24 -3.39
CA LEU A 74 -4.61 5.66 -3.09
C LEU A 74 -4.17 5.94 -1.64
N TYR A 75 -4.37 7.15 -1.12
CA TYR A 75 -4.08 7.46 0.29
C TYR A 75 -4.92 6.59 1.24
N ALA A 76 -6.23 6.45 0.97
CA ALA A 76 -7.11 5.61 1.76
C ALA A 76 -6.63 4.15 1.77
N LEU A 77 -6.29 3.59 0.61
CA LEU A 77 -5.77 2.23 0.51
C LEU A 77 -4.40 2.07 1.16
N MET A 78 -3.49 3.04 1.02
CA MET A 78 -2.16 3.00 1.65
C MET A 78 -2.23 3.00 3.18
N ILE A 79 -3.31 3.51 3.77
CA ILE A 79 -3.55 3.48 5.22
C ILE A 79 -4.31 2.20 5.61
N LEU A 80 -5.40 1.89 4.90
CA LEU A 80 -6.27 0.76 5.23
C LEU A 80 -5.55 -0.58 5.12
N MET A 81 -4.73 -0.77 4.09
CA MET A 81 -4.04 -2.04 3.83
C MET A 81 -3.08 -2.46 4.96
N PRO A 82 -2.12 -1.63 5.38
CA PRO A 82 -1.24 -2.01 6.48
C PRO A 82 -1.96 -2.09 7.82
N LEU A 83 -3.00 -1.27 8.06
CA LEU A 83 -3.82 -1.40 9.26
C LEU A 83 -4.54 -2.77 9.30
N ALA A 84 -5.18 -3.18 8.22
CA ALA A 84 -5.82 -4.49 8.12
C ALA A 84 -4.80 -5.64 8.26
N GLY A 85 -3.60 -5.50 7.68
CA GLY A 85 -2.52 -6.48 7.82
C GLY A 85 -1.97 -6.59 9.25
N TYR A 86 -1.79 -5.44 9.91
CA TYR A 86 -1.43 -5.38 11.34
C TYR A 86 -2.52 -6.04 12.19
N THR A 87 -3.79 -5.68 12.01
CA THR A 87 -4.92 -6.24 12.75
C THR A 87 -5.02 -7.75 12.57
N THR A 88 -4.81 -8.25 11.35
CA THR A 88 -4.78 -9.70 11.08
C THR A 88 -3.71 -10.40 11.92
N SER A 89 -2.48 -9.88 11.94
CA SER A 89 -1.40 -10.49 12.72
C SER A 89 -1.61 -10.35 14.23
N ALA A 90 -2.02 -9.17 14.67
CA ALA A 90 -2.25 -8.83 16.07
C ALA A 90 -3.39 -9.67 16.69
N ALA A 91 -4.57 -9.69 16.06
CA ALA A 91 -5.72 -10.45 16.55
C ALA A 91 -5.52 -11.98 16.44
N GLY A 92 -4.70 -12.44 15.49
CA GLY A 92 -4.31 -13.85 15.34
C GLY A 92 -3.16 -14.30 16.27
N GLY A 93 -2.59 -13.40 17.06
CA GLY A 93 -1.47 -13.72 17.96
C GLY A 93 -0.17 -14.05 17.23
N HIS A 94 0.03 -13.47 16.05
CA HIS A 94 1.23 -13.66 15.24
C HIS A 94 2.25 -12.56 15.48
N ASP A 95 3.53 -12.95 15.47
CA ASP A 95 4.64 -12.02 15.55
C ASP A 95 4.60 -10.97 14.43
N LEU A 96 5.04 -9.76 14.76
CA LEU A 96 5.17 -8.61 13.88
C LEU A 96 6.62 -8.11 13.90
N PRO A 97 7.56 -8.89 13.32
CA PRO A 97 8.95 -8.49 13.25
C PRO A 97 9.10 -7.29 12.32
N TRP A 98 10.02 -6.39 12.67
CA TRP A 98 10.50 -5.35 11.77
C TRP A 98 11.94 -5.63 11.37
N PHE A 99 12.11 -6.29 10.22
CA PHE A 99 13.37 -6.76 9.65
C PHE A 99 14.26 -7.58 10.62
N GLY A 100 13.66 -8.18 11.65
CA GLY A 100 14.38 -8.90 12.71
C GLY A 100 15.07 -8.02 13.74
N LEU A 101 14.92 -6.69 13.68
CA LEU A 101 15.55 -5.73 14.61
C LEU A 101 14.76 -5.61 15.92
N PHE A 102 13.43 -5.54 15.81
CA PHE A 102 12.52 -5.52 16.95
C PHE A 102 11.17 -6.14 16.57
N GLN A 103 10.34 -6.36 17.58
CA GLN A 103 8.96 -6.84 17.44
C GLN A 103 8.00 -5.71 17.79
N TRP A 104 7.02 -5.46 16.93
CA TRP A 104 5.95 -4.53 17.28
C TRP A 104 5.09 -5.12 18.40
N SER A 105 4.70 -4.27 19.35
CA SER A 105 3.78 -4.68 20.41
C SER A 105 2.41 -5.00 19.84
N ASN A 106 1.77 -6.04 20.36
CA ASN A 106 0.39 -6.35 20.05
C ASN A 106 -0.53 -5.54 20.97
N PHE A 107 -1.27 -4.61 20.40
CA PHE A 107 -2.24 -3.77 21.12
C PHE A 107 -3.68 -4.30 21.06
N LEU A 108 -3.92 -5.45 20.41
CA LEU A 108 -5.25 -6.01 20.23
C LEU A 108 -5.41 -7.33 21.00
N PRO A 109 -6.62 -7.62 21.52
CA PRO A 109 -6.91 -8.93 22.08
C PRO A 109 -6.91 -10.00 20.99
N LEU A 110 -6.69 -11.25 21.39
CA LEU A 110 -6.86 -12.39 20.49
C LEU A 110 -8.34 -12.54 20.13
N ASP A 111 -8.66 -12.40 18.85
CA ASP A 111 -10.01 -12.48 18.33
C ASP A 111 -9.99 -13.02 16.90
N LYS A 112 -10.43 -14.27 16.75
CA LYS A 112 -10.46 -14.97 15.45
C LYS A 112 -11.44 -14.35 14.46
N SER A 113 -12.53 -13.74 14.96
CA SER A 113 -13.51 -13.07 14.10
C SER A 113 -12.91 -11.79 13.50
N LEU A 114 -12.22 -11.02 14.35
CA LEU A 114 -11.49 -9.82 13.93
C LEU A 114 -10.33 -10.16 12.98
N GLU A 115 -9.53 -11.18 13.32
CA GLU A 115 -8.46 -11.70 12.45
C GLU A 115 -9.00 -12.01 11.06
N LYS A 116 -10.06 -12.83 10.98
CA LYS A 116 -10.66 -13.25 9.71
C LYS A 116 -11.18 -12.05 8.91
N THR A 117 -11.90 -11.14 9.57
CA THR A 117 -12.48 -9.96 8.92
C THR A 117 -11.37 -9.05 8.38
N ALA A 118 -10.32 -8.82 9.16
CA ALA A 118 -9.17 -8.03 8.74
C ALA A 118 -8.40 -8.70 7.60
N ALA A 119 -8.26 -10.03 7.62
CA ALA A 119 -7.63 -10.79 6.55
C ALA A 119 -8.42 -10.68 5.24
N ASP A 120 -9.76 -10.78 5.31
CA ASP A 120 -10.65 -10.62 4.15
C ASP A 120 -10.52 -9.19 3.57
N ILE A 121 -10.58 -8.16 4.43
CA ILE A 121 -10.38 -6.76 4.02
C ILE A 121 -9.02 -6.58 3.36
N HIS A 122 -7.95 -7.11 3.95
CA HIS A 122 -6.61 -7.02 3.40
C HIS A 122 -6.50 -7.75 2.05
N GLN A 123 -7.10 -8.94 1.91
CA GLN A 123 -7.02 -9.70 0.67
C GLN A 123 -7.80 -9.03 -0.47
N TYR A 124 -9.06 -8.66 -0.25
CA TYR A 124 -9.86 -7.97 -1.27
C TYR A 124 -9.32 -6.58 -1.56
N GLY A 125 -8.85 -5.88 -0.53
CA GLY A 125 -8.16 -4.60 -0.66
C GLY A 125 -6.89 -4.70 -1.51
N ALA A 126 -6.13 -5.80 -1.42
CA ALA A 126 -4.96 -6.03 -2.27
C ALA A 126 -5.34 -6.16 -3.75
N TYR A 127 -6.38 -6.93 -4.08
CA TYR A 127 -6.87 -7.05 -5.46
C TYR A 127 -7.33 -5.71 -6.01
N PHE A 128 -8.08 -4.96 -5.19
CA PHE A 128 -8.56 -3.64 -5.58
C PHE A 128 -7.40 -2.65 -5.76
N LEU A 129 -6.43 -2.65 -4.85
CA LEU A 129 -5.22 -1.84 -4.95
C LEU A 129 -4.43 -2.15 -6.23
N TYR A 130 -4.31 -3.43 -6.62
CA TYR A 130 -3.66 -3.78 -7.89
C TYR A 130 -4.36 -3.13 -9.09
N VAL A 131 -5.68 -3.20 -9.15
CA VAL A 131 -6.45 -2.55 -10.23
C VAL A 131 -6.22 -1.04 -10.23
N VAL A 132 -6.35 -0.39 -9.06
CA VAL A 132 -6.19 1.07 -8.93
C VAL A 132 -4.79 1.51 -9.32
N VAL A 133 -3.74 0.81 -8.86
CA VAL A 133 -2.35 1.12 -9.19
C VAL A 133 -2.06 0.90 -10.67
N SER A 134 -2.58 -0.18 -11.27
CA SER A 134 -2.45 -0.42 -12.71
C SER A 134 -3.08 0.71 -13.53
N VAL A 135 -4.31 1.12 -13.19
CA VAL A 135 -4.99 2.24 -13.85
C VAL A 135 -4.22 3.55 -13.65
N HIS A 136 -3.72 3.81 -12.44
CA HIS A 136 -2.93 5.00 -12.14
C HIS A 136 -1.63 5.07 -12.96
N ILE A 137 -0.88 3.98 -13.04
CA ILE A 137 0.35 3.90 -13.86
C ILE A 137 0.01 4.10 -15.33
N LEU A 138 -1.03 3.44 -15.85
CA LEU A 138 -1.46 3.60 -17.24
C LEU A 138 -1.85 5.05 -17.54
N ALA A 139 -2.57 5.72 -16.64
CA ALA A 139 -2.92 7.12 -16.78
C ALA A 139 -1.66 8.01 -16.79
N ALA A 140 -0.72 7.79 -15.87
CA ALA A 140 0.53 8.55 -15.84
C ALA A 140 1.34 8.38 -17.13
N LEU A 141 1.44 7.15 -17.66
CA LEU A 141 2.11 6.87 -18.93
C LEU A 141 1.36 7.49 -20.11
N TRP A 142 0.03 7.45 -20.12
CA TRP A 142 -0.79 8.07 -21.15
C TRP A 142 -0.56 9.58 -21.22
N HIS A 143 -0.58 10.26 -20.07
CA HIS A 143 -0.27 11.70 -19.99
C HIS A 143 1.16 12.00 -20.44
N HIS A 144 2.12 11.18 -20.04
CA HIS A 144 3.52 11.37 -20.40
C HIS A 144 3.78 11.23 -21.91
N PHE A 145 3.26 10.17 -22.55
CA PHE A 145 3.56 9.88 -23.95
C PHE A 145 2.64 10.60 -24.95
N PHE A 146 1.34 10.73 -24.63
CA PHE A 146 0.36 11.23 -25.59
C PHE A 146 -0.04 12.67 -25.36
N HIS A 147 -0.14 13.12 -24.11
CA HIS A 147 -0.48 14.51 -23.82
C HIS A 147 0.75 15.42 -23.69
N ARG A 148 1.94 14.84 -23.48
CA ARG A 148 3.20 15.58 -23.19
C ARG A 148 3.03 16.57 -22.02
N ASP A 149 2.05 16.32 -21.16
CA ASP A 149 1.84 17.09 -19.95
C ASP A 149 2.93 16.69 -18.95
N GLU A 150 3.60 17.65 -18.34
CA GLU A 150 4.65 17.41 -17.33
C GLU A 150 4.06 16.96 -15.97
N VAL A 151 3.08 16.04 -15.98
CA VAL A 151 2.52 15.41 -14.77
C VAL A 151 3.63 14.69 -13.99
N MET A 152 4.67 14.19 -14.67
CA MET A 152 5.85 13.64 -13.99
C MET A 152 6.67 14.70 -13.24
N GLY A 153 6.59 15.97 -13.63
CA GLY A 153 7.28 17.08 -12.99
C GLY A 153 6.74 17.45 -11.60
N SER A 154 5.54 17.01 -11.22
CA SER A 154 5.02 17.16 -9.84
C SER A 154 5.39 15.99 -8.93
N ILE A 155 6.01 14.93 -9.47
CA ILE A 155 6.48 13.75 -8.74
C ILE A 155 7.95 13.91 -8.30
N THR A 156 8.73 14.70 -9.04
CA THR A 156 10.09 15.12 -8.66
C THR A 156 10.03 16.46 -7.94
N LEU A 157 10.59 16.50 -6.73
CA LEU A 157 10.71 17.67 -5.84
C LEU A 157 11.14 18.96 -6.56
#